data_AF-A0A4Q8TTV4-F1
#
_entry.id   AF-A0A4Q8TTV4-F1
#
_cell.length_a   1.000
_cell.length_b   1.000
_cell.length_c   1.000
_cell.angle_alpha   90.00
_cell.angle_beta   90.00
_cell.angle_gamma   90.00
#
_symmetry.space_group_name_H-M   'P 1'
#
loop_
_entity.id
_entity.type
_entity.pdbx_description
1 polymer ?
#
loop_
_entity_poly.entity_id
_entity_poly.type
_entity_poly.pdbx_seq_one_letter_code
_entity_poly.pdbx_strand_id
1 'polypeptide(L)'
;MGGDFGPRVTVPAAVQALSYFPELKVILIGDRNAITSQLSSLGRQPDSRLSIQHCDRVISNSEKPSLALRNSQGSSMREAIDLVAESQADACVSGGNTGALMALSR
;
A
#
# COMPACT_ATOMS: atom_id res chain seq x y z
N MET A 1 -0.19 1.29 -4.10
CA MET A 1 0.07 2.01 -5.38
C MET A 1 0.92 1.23 -6.36
N GLY A 2 1.97 0.52 -5.91
CA GLY A 2 2.86 -0.23 -6.80
C GLY A 2 2.19 -1.41 -7.53
N GLY A 3 2.90 -1.92 -8.54
CA GLY A 3 2.43 -2.98 -9.43
C GLY A 3 1.81 -2.44 -10.71
N ASP A 4 1.76 -3.27 -11.76
CA ASP A 4 1.40 -2.85 -13.11
C ASP A 4 0.00 -2.23 -13.22
N PHE A 5 -0.92 -2.69 -12.38
CA PHE A 5 -2.31 -2.22 -12.33
C PHE A 5 -2.65 -1.40 -11.07
N GLY A 6 -1.70 -1.28 -10.13
CA GLY A 6 -1.82 -0.47 -8.92
C GLY A 6 -3.15 -0.66 -8.15
N PRO A 7 -3.80 0.43 -7.70
CA PRO A 7 -5.04 0.36 -6.91
C PRO A 7 -6.18 -0.43 -7.56
N ARG A 8 -6.23 -0.52 -8.90
CA ARG A 8 -7.31 -1.21 -9.61
C ARG A 8 -7.38 -2.71 -9.32
N VAL A 9 -6.25 -3.31 -8.93
CA VAL A 9 -6.20 -4.72 -8.53
C VAL A 9 -6.03 -4.86 -7.03
N THR A 10 -5.21 -4.02 -6.40
CA THR A 10 -4.89 -4.15 -4.98
C THR A 10 -6.09 -3.82 -4.09
N VAL A 11 -6.90 -2.82 -4.45
CA VAL A 11 -8.07 -2.43 -3.63
C VAL A 11 -9.15 -3.53 -3.63
N PRO A 12 -9.60 -4.06 -4.78
CA PRO A 12 -10.51 -5.20 -4.78
C PRO A 12 -9.98 -6.42 -4.03
N ALA A 13 -8.69 -6.75 -4.19
CA ALA A 13 -8.07 -7.87 -3.48
C ALA A 13 -8.05 -7.67 -1.97
N ALA A 14 -7.77 -6.46 -1.48
CA ALA A 14 -7.83 -6.12 -0.05
C ALA A 14 -9.27 -6.25 0.51
N VAL A 15 -10.27 -5.78 -0.24
CA VAL A 15 -11.68 -5.93 0.14
C VAL A 15 -12.08 -7.40 0.18
N GLN A 16 -11.61 -8.21 -0.78
CA GLN A 16 -11.82 -9.65 -0.80
C GLN A 16 -11.14 -10.36 0.37
N ALA A 17 -9.90 -9.99 0.72
CA ALA A 17 -9.21 -10.54 1.88
C ALA A 17 -9.98 -10.27 3.18
N LEU A 18 -10.55 -9.07 3.34
CA LEU A 18 -11.38 -8.71 4.49
C LEU A 18 -12.66 -9.54 4.63
N SER A 19 -13.16 -10.17 3.56
CA SER A 19 -14.31 -11.08 3.64
C SER A 19 -13.91 -12.51 4.03
N TYR A 20 -12.68 -12.94 3.69
CA TYR A 20 -12.15 -14.24 4.09
C TYR A 20 -11.61 -14.28 5.51
N PHE A 21 -11.12 -13.14 6.02
CA PHE A 21 -10.45 -13.05 7.32
C PHE A 21 -11.15 -12.02 8.21
N PRO A 22 -12.05 -12.45 9.12
CA PRO A 22 -12.83 -11.53 9.97
C PRO A 22 -11.97 -10.62 10.87
N GLU A 23 -10.89 -11.16 11.41
CA GLU A 23 -9.97 -10.44 12.31
C GLU A 23 -8.95 -9.57 11.57
N LEU A 24 -8.86 -9.69 10.24
CA LEU A 24 -7.92 -8.91 9.45
C LEU A 24 -8.32 -7.43 9.46
N LYS A 25 -7.32 -6.57 9.68
CA LYS A 25 -7.40 -5.12 9.45
C LYS A 25 -6.44 -4.76 8.33
N VAL A 26 -6.85 -3.83 7.46
CA VAL A 26 -6.06 -3.40 6.31
C VAL A 26 -5.92 -1.89 6.31
N ILE A 27 -4.69 -1.42 6.12
CA ILE A 27 -4.36 -0.02 5.86
C ILE A 27 -3.96 0.09 4.39
N LEU A 28 -4.74 0.81 3.60
CA LEU A 28 -4.41 1.11 2.20
C LEU A 28 -3.61 2.40 2.12
N ILE A 29 -2.38 2.33 1.59
CA ILE A 29 -1.45 3.46 1.56
C ILE A 29 -1.23 3.97 0.14
N GLY A 30 -1.47 5.26 -0.09
CA GLY A 30 -1.27 5.88 -1.40
C GLY A 30 -2.17 7.08 -1.70
N ASP A 31 -2.42 7.31 -2.99
CA ASP A 31 -3.32 8.37 -3.44
C ASP A 31 -4.74 8.09 -2.93
N ARG A 32 -5.25 8.99 -2.06
CA ARG A 32 -6.54 8.83 -1.40
C ARG A 32 -7.68 8.80 -2.41
N ASN A 33 -7.61 9.63 -3.45
CA ASN A 33 -8.66 9.76 -4.45
C ASN A 33 -8.74 8.49 -5.31
N ALA A 34 -7.60 7.98 -5.76
CA ALA A 34 -7.52 6.73 -6.52
C ALA A 34 -8.05 5.55 -5.70
N ILE A 35 -7.66 5.43 -4.43
CA ILE A 35 -8.13 4.36 -3.54
C ILE A 35 -9.64 4.48 -3.29
N THR A 36 -10.12 5.69 -2.95
CA THR A 36 -11.54 5.95 -2.64
C THR A 36 -12.43 5.70 -3.85
N SER A 37 -11.96 6.03 -5.06
CA SER A 37 -12.66 5.73 -6.31
C SER A 37 -12.84 4.23 -6.51
N GLN A 38 -11.81 3.43 -6.26
CA GLN A 38 -11.91 1.97 -6.34
C GLN A 38 -12.85 1.39 -5.27
N LEU A 39 -12.76 1.86 -4.03
CA LEU A 39 -13.66 1.41 -2.95
C LEU A 39 -15.13 1.74 -3.26
N SER A 40 -15.40 2.95 -3.75
CA SER A 40 -16.74 3.36 -4.16
C SER A 40 -17.31 2.47 -5.26
N SER A 41 -16.49 2.05 -6.24
CA SER A 41 -16.92 1.13 -7.30
C SER A 41 -17.30 -0.26 -6.81
N LEU A 42 -16.81 -0.65 -5.63
CA LEU A 42 -17.12 -1.90 -4.95
C LEU A 42 -18.27 -1.76 -3.93
N GLY A 43 -18.84 -0.56 -3.77
CA GLY A 43 -19.82 -0.27 -2.71
C GLY A 43 -19.23 -0.36 -1.29
N ARG A 44 -17.90 -0.25 -1.16
CA ARG A 44 -17.17 -0.34 0.12
C ARG A 44 -16.76 1.06 0.58
N GLN A 45 -16.78 1.28 1.88
CA GLN A 45 -16.26 2.48 2.53
C GLN A 45 -15.25 2.09 3.61
N PRO A 46 -14.30 2.99 3.96
CA PRO A 46 -13.47 2.80 5.14
C PRO A 46 -14.30 2.58 6.40
N ASP A 47 -13.82 1.73 7.29
CA ASP A 47 -14.44 1.39 8.57
C ASP A 47 -13.37 0.95 9.60
N SER A 48 -13.79 0.31 10.69
CA SER A 48 -12.87 -0.13 11.75
C SER A 48 -11.85 -1.19 11.31
N ARG A 49 -12.06 -1.86 10.17
CA ARG A 49 -11.14 -2.87 9.62
C ARG A 49 -10.44 -2.41 8.33
N LEU A 50 -10.84 -1.27 7.76
CA LEU A 50 -10.27 -0.75 6.52
C LEU A 50 -10.04 0.75 6.63
N SER A 51 -8.77 1.17 6.63
CA SER A 51 -8.40 2.58 6.66
C SER A 51 -7.57 2.98 5.44
N ILE A 52 -7.47 4.29 5.19
CA ILE A 52 -6.68 4.87 4.10
C ILE A 52 -5.68 5.86 4.67
N GLN A 53 -4.39 5.59 4.49
CA GLN A 53 -3.30 6.53 4.75
C GLN A 53 -2.87 7.17 3.43
N HIS A 54 -3.00 8.48 3.35
CA HIS A 54 -2.68 9.20 2.13
C HIS A 54 -1.17 9.36 1.98
N CYS A 55 -0.69 9.21 0.75
CA CYS A 55 0.68 9.45 0.36
C CYS A 55 0.71 9.89 -1.11
N ASP A 56 1.43 10.97 -1.40
CA ASP A 56 1.53 11.56 -2.75
C ASP A 56 2.60 10.90 -3.62
N ARG A 57 3.51 10.14 -3.00
CA ARG A 57 4.71 9.62 -3.68
C ARG A 57 4.64 8.10 -3.88
N VAL A 58 5.09 7.67 -5.06
CA VAL A 58 5.18 6.26 -5.43
C VAL A 58 6.58 6.00 -5.99
N ILE A 59 7.19 4.88 -5.60
CA ILE A 59 8.42 4.39 -6.22
C ILE A 59 8.04 3.72 -7.54
N SER A 60 8.64 4.18 -8.65
CA SER A 60 8.34 3.64 -9.97
C SER A 60 8.91 2.22 -10.13
N ASN A 61 8.19 1.36 -10.86
CA ASN A 61 8.69 0.02 -11.21
C ASN A 61 9.99 0.09 -12.03
N SER A 62 10.25 1.18 -12.75
CA SER A 62 11.47 1.40 -13.53
C SER A 62 12.57 2.13 -12.76
N GLU A 63 12.33 2.51 -11.51
CA GLU A 63 13.31 3.21 -10.69
C GLU A 63 14.43 2.26 -10.24
N LYS A 64 15.68 2.71 -10.38
CA LYS A 64 16.82 1.92 -9.88
C LYS A 64 16.73 1.81 -8.35
N PRO A 65 16.99 0.64 -7.75
CA PRO A 65 16.88 0.47 -6.29
C PRO A 65 17.70 1.48 -5.48
N SER A 66 18.89 1.86 -5.94
CA SER A 66 19.72 2.87 -5.26
C SER A 66 19.08 4.26 -5.21
N LEU A 67 18.35 4.64 -6.27
CA LEU A 67 17.62 5.91 -6.32
C LEU A 67 16.35 5.84 -5.46
N ALA A 68 15.64 4.71 -5.56
CA ALA A 68 14.45 4.44 -4.77
C ALA A 68 14.76 4.51 -3.26
N LEU A 69 15.88 3.93 -2.81
CA LEU A 69 16.36 4.04 -1.43
C LEU A 69 16.59 5.49 -1.01
N ARG A 70 17.36 6.24 -1.80
CA ARG A 70 17.72 7.62 -1.46
C ARG A 70 16.51 8.53 -1.36
N ASN A 71 15.49 8.26 -2.18
CA ASN A 71 14.32 9.11 -2.27
C ASN A 71 13.05 8.41 -1.76
N SER A 72 13.15 7.38 -0.92
CA SER A 72 11.97 6.60 -0.51
C SER A 72 11.05 7.37 0.43
N GLN A 73 11.55 8.40 1.11
CA GLN A 73 10.83 9.11 2.16
C GLN A 73 9.48 9.63 1.64
N GLY A 74 8.44 9.40 2.43
CA GLY A 74 7.08 9.83 2.09
C GLY A 74 6.47 9.06 0.92
N SER A 75 7.06 7.95 0.46
CA SER A 75 6.47 7.08 -0.58
C SER A 75 5.59 6.00 0.03
N SER A 76 4.54 5.59 -0.70
CA SER A 76 3.57 4.60 -0.20
C SER A 76 4.22 3.27 0.23
N MET A 77 5.32 2.87 -0.42
CA MET A 77 6.09 1.69 -0.03
C MET A 77 6.87 1.93 1.27
N ARG A 78 7.51 3.09 1.41
CA ARG A 78 8.28 3.43 2.63
C ARG A 78 7.37 3.57 3.84
N GLU A 79 6.28 4.31 3.70
CA GLU A 79 5.27 4.48 4.76
C GLU A 79 4.71 3.13 5.22
N ALA A 80 4.46 2.19 4.29
CA ALA A 80 4.01 0.84 4.65
C ALA A 80 5.03 0.07 5.49
N ILE A 81 6.32 0.21 5.20
CA ILE A 81 7.40 -0.43 5.95
C ILE A 81 7.57 0.25 7.31
N ASP A 82 7.53 1.59 7.34
CA ASP A 82 7.68 2.36 8.58
C ASP A 82 6.56 2.01 9.59
N LEU A 83 5.31 1.84 9.14
CA LEU A 83 4.22 1.37 10.02
C LEU A 83 4.51 0.00 10.66
N VAL A 84 5.17 -0.91 9.94
CA VAL A 84 5.56 -2.22 10.50
C VAL A 84 6.71 -2.06 11.48
N ALA A 85 7.72 -1.26 11.13
CA ALA A 85 8.86 -0.96 12.01
C ALA A 85 8.42 -0.28 13.33
N GLU A 86 7.40 0.56 13.27
CA GLU A 86 6.81 1.27 14.41
C GLU A 86 5.75 0.45 15.16
N SER A 87 5.55 -0.83 14.81
CA SER A 87 4.54 -1.72 15.41
C SER A 87 3.09 -1.21 15.29
N GLN A 88 2.82 -0.36 14.29
CA GLN A 88 1.47 0.09 13.93
C GLN A 88 0.77 -0.87 12.95
N ALA A 89 1.53 -1.78 12.33
CA ALA A 89 1.04 -2.87 11.50
C ALA A 89 1.88 -4.15 11.73
N ASP A 90 1.28 -5.33 11.62
CA ASP A 90 1.98 -6.59 11.81
C ASP A 90 2.79 -7.03 10.57
N ALA A 91 2.38 -6.58 9.38
CA ALA A 91 3.01 -6.89 8.11
C ALA A 91 2.63 -5.86 7.03
N CYS A 92 3.42 -5.81 5.96
CA CYS A 92 3.08 -5.05 4.75
C CYS A 92 3.22 -5.93 3.50
N VAL A 93 2.44 -5.63 2.46
CA VAL A 93 2.48 -6.30 1.16
C VAL A 93 2.56 -5.24 0.07
N SER A 94 3.47 -5.39 -0.88
CA SER A 94 3.60 -4.49 -2.02
C SER A 94 3.83 -5.26 -3.31
N GLY A 95 3.05 -4.95 -4.34
CA GLY A 95 3.27 -5.41 -5.70
C GLY A 95 4.19 -4.50 -6.52
N GLY A 96 4.84 -3.52 -5.90
CA GLY A 96 5.74 -2.58 -6.57
C GLY A 96 7.13 -3.15 -6.84
N ASN A 97 8.08 -2.26 -7.15
CA ASN A 97 9.48 -2.58 -7.39
C ASN A 97 10.07 -3.50 -6.29
N THR A 98 10.32 -4.76 -6.64
CA THR A 98 10.83 -5.78 -5.70
C THR A 98 12.20 -5.41 -5.13
N GLY A 99 13.09 -4.87 -5.96
CA GLY A 99 14.43 -4.45 -5.52
C GLY A 99 14.38 -3.31 -4.51
N ALA A 100 13.49 -2.35 -4.72
CA ALA A 100 13.26 -1.28 -3.75
C ALA A 100 12.66 -1.80 -2.45
N LEU A 101 11.65 -2.69 -2.52
CA LEU A 101 11.02 -3.29 -1.34
C LEU A 101 12.05 -4.05 -0.48
N MET A 102 12.87 -4.90 -1.11
CA MET A 102 13.92 -5.65 -0.40
C MET A 102 14.99 -4.74 0.19
N ALA A 103 15.33 -3.66 -0.50
CA ALA A 103 16.35 -2.74 -0.02
C ALA A 103 15.86 -1.88 1.15
N LEU A 104 14.58 -1.49 1.15
CA LEU A 104 13.95 -0.66 2.19
C LEU A 104 13.53 -1.44 3.44
N SER A 105 13.32 -2.75 3.33
CA SER A 105 12.89 -3.62 4.44
C SER A 105 14.05 -4.16 5.28
N ARG A 106 15.26 -3.64 5.08
CA ARG A 106 16.47 -4.01 5.82
C ARG A 106 16.73 -3.10 7.00
#